data_AF-A0A2M6WEP4-F1
#
_entry.id   AF-A0A2M6WEP4-F1
#
_cell.length_a   1.000
_cell.length_b   1.000
_cell.length_c   1.000
_cell.angle_alpha   90.00
_cell.angle_beta   90.00
_cell.angle_gamma   90.00
#
_symmetry.space_group_name_H-M   'P 1'
#
loop_
_entity.id
_entity.type
_entity.pdbx_description
1 polymer ?
#
loop_
_entity_poly.entity_id
_entity_poly.type
_entity_poly.pdbx_seq_one_letter_code
_entity_poly.pdbx_strand_id
1 'polypeptide(L)'
;MTASEQLLQADGASAVLIARPKASASTLSEEEGEELSKIAKDIGLPIVADRYSSSGVSALFSHVKMSDDELLIWQTYCPTKYRDTEKPRHREKKLRSYQFDTIPPEVLRLWDRVKDIGFDEIQIWTTEKTPYVDPVLVGTLGEDHFLLARWGEESPDTLSFNGVLSSLRREKLKEEVEHDIRWNSRKFSSCLTSFWVWIFTFLGGSLLLSSKLVGLSTWTALVLACIASSCLVYLLYRFMYQRLTKLLYRNARKKIRESGFYQASQRLRNRVVS
;
A
#
# COMPACT_ATOMS: atom_id res chain seq x y z
N MET A 1 28.42 -30.80 -38.88
CA MET A 1 29.02 -31.56 -37.77
C MET A 1 30.29 -30.86 -37.35
N THR A 2 30.29 -30.27 -36.16
CA THR A 2 31.42 -30.37 -35.22
C THR A 2 30.83 -30.23 -33.83
N ALA A 3 30.72 -31.40 -33.20
CA ALA A 3 30.67 -31.52 -31.76
C ALA A 3 32.05 -31.20 -31.19
N SER A 4 32.09 -31.05 -29.86
CA SER A 4 33.30 -31.03 -29.01
C SER A 4 33.89 -29.65 -28.76
N GLU A 5 33.32 -28.91 -27.80
CA GLU A 5 33.95 -28.77 -26.48
C GLU A 5 33.01 -28.06 -25.49
N GLN A 6 32.41 -28.88 -24.63
CA GLN A 6 31.92 -28.49 -23.32
C GLN A 6 33.13 -28.36 -22.37
N LEU A 7 33.15 -27.38 -21.47
CA LEU A 7 33.25 -27.56 -20.00
C LEU A 7 33.79 -26.31 -19.29
N LEU A 8 32.97 -25.81 -18.36
CA LEU A 8 33.18 -24.98 -17.15
C LEU A 8 31.99 -24.00 -17.06
N GLN A 9 30.88 -24.24 -16.33
CA GLN A 9 30.71 -24.66 -14.91
C GLN A 9 31.52 -23.73 -13.98
N ALA A 10 31.01 -23.01 -12.98
CA ALA A 10 29.71 -22.61 -12.43
C ALA A 10 29.92 -21.13 -11.99
N ASP A 11 28.97 -20.29 -11.55
CA ASP A 11 28.11 -20.48 -10.39
C ASP A 11 27.29 -19.19 -10.13
N GLY A 12 26.14 -19.33 -9.47
CA GLY A 12 25.68 -18.29 -8.54
C GLY A 12 24.65 -17.26 -9.00
N ALA A 13 23.40 -17.67 -9.25
CA ALA A 13 22.23 -16.98 -8.66
C ALA A 13 20.98 -17.85 -8.80
N SER A 14 20.64 -18.50 -7.69
CA SER A 14 19.38 -19.22 -7.45
C SER A 14 18.17 -18.33 -7.77
N ALA A 15 17.60 -18.50 -8.96
CA ALA A 15 16.21 -18.19 -9.20
C ALA A 15 15.37 -19.32 -8.61
N VAL A 16 15.19 -19.30 -7.29
CA VAL A 16 14.12 -20.05 -6.64
C VAL A 16 12.81 -19.46 -7.17
N LEU A 17 12.30 -20.08 -8.23
CA LEU A 17 10.90 -19.97 -8.62
C LEU A 17 10.08 -20.50 -7.45
N ILE A 18 9.78 -19.62 -6.49
CA ILE A 18 8.64 -19.81 -5.61
C ILE A 18 7.44 -19.65 -6.53
N ALA A 19 7.04 -20.76 -7.15
CA ALA A 19 5.70 -20.93 -7.66
C ALA A 19 4.79 -20.64 -6.46
N ARG A 20 4.20 -19.44 -6.43
CA ARG A 20 3.06 -19.19 -5.56
C ARG A 20 2.08 -20.32 -5.85
N PRO A 21 1.65 -21.10 -4.85
CA PRO A 21 0.55 -22.02 -5.07
C PRO A 21 -0.57 -21.17 -5.63
N LYS A 22 -0.99 -21.53 -6.85
CA LYS A 22 -2.28 -21.11 -7.37
C LYS A 22 -3.23 -21.60 -6.28
N ALA A 23 -3.73 -20.68 -5.45
CA ALA A 23 -4.85 -20.98 -4.58
C ALA A 23 -6.00 -21.24 -5.55
N SER A 24 -6.04 -22.45 -6.09
CA SER A 24 -7.28 -23.08 -6.50
C SER A 24 -8.15 -22.93 -5.26
N ALA A 25 -9.14 -22.05 -5.33
CA ALA A 25 -10.28 -22.15 -4.46
C ALA A 25 -10.79 -23.58 -4.65
N SER A 26 -10.34 -24.48 -3.78
CA SER A 26 -10.84 -25.85 -3.71
C SER A 26 -12.23 -25.68 -3.15
N THR A 27 -13.20 -25.56 -4.04
CA THR A 27 -14.59 -25.85 -3.71
C THR A 27 -14.60 -27.22 -3.05
N LEU A 28 -14.76 -27.23 -1.72
CA LEU A 28 -14.99 -28.45 -0.95
C LEU A 28 -16.13 -29.20 -1.63
N SER A 29 -15.89 -30.47 -1.98
CA SER A 29 -16.95 -31.28 -2.58
C SER A 29 -18.09 -31.45 -1.57
N GLU A 30 -19.31 -31.67 -2.04
CA GLU A 30 -20.46 -31.91 -1.14
C GLU A 30 -20.18 -33.10 -0.20
N GLU A 31 -19.43 -34.10 -0.68
CA GLU A 31 -18.98 -35.26 0.11
C GLU A 31 -18.05 -34.87 1.27
N GLU A 32 -17.07 -33.99 1.03
CA GLU A 32 -16.18 -33.49 2.08
C GLU A 32 -16.93 -32.63 3.11
N GLY A 33 -17.94 -31.88 2.68
CA GLY A 33 -18.83 -31.13 3.57
C GLY A 33 -19.61 -32.03 4.53
N GLU A 34 -20.21 -33.12 4.04
CA GLU A 34 -20.92 -34.07 4.87
C GLU A 34 -20.00 -34.79 5.87
N GLU A 35 -18.80 -35.16 5.43
CA GLU A 35 -17.81 -35.82 6.30
C GLU A 35 -17.37 -34.89 7.44
N LEU A 36 -17.07 -33.63 7.13
CA LEU A 36 -16.70 -32.61 8.12
C LEU A 36 -17.86 -32.29 9.07
N SER A 37 -19.10 -32.28 8.57
CA SER A 37 -20.29 -32.12 9.40
C SER A 37 -20.40 -33.24 10.43
N LYS A 38 -20.20 -34.49 10.00
CA LYS A 38 -20.24 -35.66 10.89
C LYS A 38 -19.14 -35.60 11.96
N ILE A 39 -17.91 -35.30 11.56
CA ILE A 39 -16.78 -35.11 12.50
C ILE A 39 -17.11 -34.03 13.53
N ALA A 40 -17.66 -32.88 13.10
CA ALA A 40 -18.03 -31.79 13.98
C ALA A 40 -19.12 -32.17 15.00
N LYS A 41 -20.08 -33.03 14.63
CA LYS A 41 -21.07 -33.58 15.57
C LYS A 41 -20.41 -34.49 16.59
N ASP A 42 -19.51 -35.36 16.14
CA ASP A 42 -18.84 -36.35 16.99
C ASP A 42 -17.93 -35.70 18.05
N ILE A 43 -17.35 -34.52 17.75
CA ILE A 43 -16.56 -33.73 18.71
C ILE A 43 -17.40 -32.76 19.57
N GLY A 44 -18.72 -32.79 19.46
CA GLY A 44 -19.62 -31.94 20.27
C GLY A 44 -19.66 -30.48 19.85
N LEU A 45 -19.42 -30.18 18.57
CA LEU A 45 -19.54 -28.83 17.98
C LEU A 45 -20.76 -28.74 17.05
N PRO A 46 -22.00 -28.77 17.60
CA PRO A 46 -23.22 -28.87 16.80
C PRO A 46 -23.41 -27.67 15.85
N ILE A 47 -23.03 -26.46 16.27
CA ILE A 47 -23.11 -25.26 15.42
C ILE A 47 -22.19 -25.38 14.19
N VAL A 48 -21.01 -25.95 14.37
CA VAL A 48 -20.03 -26.16 13.29
C VAL A 48 -20.52 -27.26 12.35
N ALA A 49 -21.12 -28.32 12.89
CA ALA A 49 -21.74 -29.36 12.10
C ALA A 49 -22.91 -28.87 11.25
N ASP A 50 -23.75 -28.00 11.82
CA ASP A 50 -24.87 -27.39 11.11
C ASP A 50 -24.36 -26.55 9.94
N ARG A 51 -23.28 -25.77 10.15
CA ARG A 51 -22.59 -25.03 9.07
C ARG A 51 -22.21 -25.97 7.93
N TYR A 52 -21.44 -27.04 8.20
CA TYR A 52 -21.02 -27.99 7.16
C TYR A 52 -22.17 -28.78 6.51
N SER A 53 -23.28 -29.02 7.22
CA SER A 53 -24.45 -29.74 6.69
C SER A 53 -25.36 -28.88 5.82
N SER A 54 -25.33 -27.55 6.04
CA SER A 54 -26.10 -26.65 5.21
C SER A 54 -25.41 -26.54 3.84
N SER A 55 -26.13 -26.96 2.79
CA SER A 55 -25.74 -26.85 1.37
C SER A 55 -25.28 -25.44 0.93
N GLY A 56 -25.47 -24.44 1.81
CA GLY A 56 -24.92 -23.10 1.69
C GLY A 56 -23.40 -22.99 1.83
N VAL A 57 -22.66 -24.01 2.33
CA VAL A 57 -21.19 -23.95 2.40
C VAL A 57 -20.54 -23.89 1.02
N SER A 58 -21.10 -24.58 0.02
CA SER A 58 -20.63 -24.47 -1.37
C SER A 58 -20.90 -23.06 -1.95
N ALA A 59 -21.97 -22.39 -1.52
CA ALA A 59 -22.25 -20.99 -1.85
C ALA A 59 -21.37 -20.00 -1.05
N LEU A 60 -21.00 -20.33 0.18
CA LEU A 60 -20.06 -19.62 1.05
C LEU A 60 -18.69 -19.52 0.38
N PHE A 61 -18.27 -20.58 -0.32
CA PHE A 61 -17.02 -20.63 -1.09
C PHE A 61 -17.05 -19.93 -2.45
N SER A 62 -18.20 -19.43 -2.90
CA SER A 62 -18.21 -18.52 -4.06
C SER A 62 -17.58 -17.17 -3.72
N HIS A 63 -17.60 -16.78 -2.45
CA HIS A 63 -17.00 -15.55 -1.98
C HIS A 63 -15.55 -15.80 -1.54
N VAL A 64 -14.61 -15.15 -2.23
CA VAL A 64 -13.18 -15.28 -1.95
C VAL A 64 -12.85 -14.59 -0.63
N LYS A 65 -12.18 -15.31 0.28
CA LYS A 65 -11.59 -14.73 1.49
C LYS A 65 -10.70 -13.55 1.10
N MET A 66 -10.90 -12.41 1.75
CA MET A 66 -10.05 -11.24 1.55
C MET A 66 -8.65 -11.54 2.06
N SER A 67 -7.64 -11.19 1.25
CA SER A 67 -6.26 -11.14 1.70
C SER A 67 -6.05 -10.05 2.75
N ASP A 68 -5.00 -10.17 3.56
CA ASP A 68 -4.66 -9.15 4.58
C ASP A 68 -4.47 -7.76 3.95
N ASP A 69 -3.91 -7.71 2.74
CA ASP A 69 -3.76 -6.47 1.98
C ASP A 69 -5.12 -5.89 1.61
N GLU A 70 -6.06 -6.69 1.08
CA GLU A 70 -7.43 -6.23 0.76
C GLU A 70 -8.18 -5.77 2.00
N LEU A 71 -8.05 -6.52 3.10
CA LEU A 71 -8.64 -6.18 4.37
C LEU A 71 -8.16 -4.80 4.84
N LEU A 72 -6.84 -4.55 4.79
CA LEU A 72 -6.24 -3.28 5.16
C LEU A 72 -6.73 -2.13 4.27
N ILE A 73 -6.87 -2.37 2.96
CA ILE A 73 -7.40 -1.41 2.00
C ILE A 73 -8.82 -1.02 2.42
N TRP A 74 -9.72 -2.00 2.56
CA TRP A 74 -11.11 -1.73 2.88
C TRP A 74 -11.29 -1.07 4.25
N GLN A 75 -10.49 -1.43 5.25
CA GLN A 75 -10.52 -0.77 6.55
C GLN A 75 -10.07 0.70 6.49
N THR A 76 -9.13 1.01 5.59
CA THR A 76 -8.63 2.38 5.40
C THR A 76 -9.63 3.24 4.66
N TYR A 77 -10.22 2.72 3.57
CA TYR A 77 -11.17 3.47 2.75
C TYR A 77 -12.59 3.50 3.32
N CYS A 78 -13.02 2.46 4.03
CA CYS A 78 -14.35 2.34 4.61
C CYS A 78 -14.26 2.22 6.15
N PRO A 79 -13.85 3.27 6.86
CA PRO A 79 -13.52 3.20 8.29
C PRO A 79 -14.74 3.02 9.21
N THR A 80 -15.94 3.36 8.75
CA THR A 80 -17.15 3.29 9.58
C THR A 80 -17.89 1.98 9.34
N LYS A 81 -18.04 1.16 10.39
CA LYS A 81 -18.62 -0.18 10.31
C LYS A 81 -19.99 -0.23 10.98
N TYR A 82 -21.00 -0.72 10.26
CA TYR A 82 -22.34 -1.04 10.74
C TYR A 82 -22.48 -2.55 10.86
N ARG A 83 -22.97 -3.06 11.98
CA ARG A 83 -22.91 -4.48 12.34
C ARG A 83 -24.27 -5.00 12.77
N ASP A 84 -24.58 -6.25 12.48
CA ASP A 84 -25.80 -6.89 12.96
C ASP A 84 -25.53 -7.73 14.22
N THR A 85 -25.36 -7.07 15.37
CA THR A 85 -25.14 -7.76 16.65
C THR A 85 -26.22 -7.44 17.69
N GLU A 86 -26.76 -8.50 18.29
CA GLU A 86 -27.76 -8.38 19.37
C GLU A 86 -27.13 -7.99 20.72
N LYS A 87 -25.83 -8.24 20.94
CA LYS A 87 -25.15 -7.94 22.22
C LYS A 87 -24.13 -6.79 22.06
N PRO A 88 -24.45 -5.57 22.51
CA PRO A 88 -23.53 -4.45 22.41
C PRO A 88 -22.43 -4.52 23.48
N ARG A 89 -21.17 -4.42 23.06
CA ARG A 89 -20.06 -3.97 23.91
C ARG A 89 -19.36 -2.80 23.22
N HIS A 90 -19.74 -1.60 23.65
CA HIS A 90 -19.15 -0.28 23.35
C HIS A 90 -18.82 0.10 21.88
N ARG A 91 -19.54 1.14 21.41
CA ARG A 91 -19.22 2.05 20.29
C ARG A 91 -19.31 1.52 18.84
N GLU A 92 -19.97 0.40 18.60
CA GLU A 92 -20.23 -0.08 17.23
C GLU A 92 -21.67 0.22 16.78
N LYS A 93 -21.85 0.69 15.53
CA LYS A 93 -23.15 1.06 14.98
C LYS A 93 -23.90 -0.21 14.55
N LYS A 94 -25.21 -0.31 14.83
CA LYS A 94 -26.03 -1.46 14.41
C LYS A 94 -26.48 -1.32 12.96
N LEU A 95 -26.73 -2.42 12.27
CA LEU A 95 -27.30 -2.37 10.92
C LEU A 95 -28.63 -1.61 10.87
N ARG A 96 -29.50 -1.81 11.87
CA ARG A 96 -30.76 -1.05 12.00
C ARG A 96 -30.55 0.47 12.15
N SER A 97 -29.33 0.89 12.49
CA SER A 97 -28.93 2.30 12.55
C SER A 97 -28.21 2.79 11.29
N TYR A 98 -28.13 1.98 10.24
CA TYR A 98 -27.57 2.38 8.95
C TYR A 98 -28.43 3.48 8.33
N GLN A 99 -27.83 4.67 8.21
CA GLN A 99 -28.47 5.89 7.69
C GLN A 99 -27.59 6.61 6.66
N PHE A 100 -26.46 6.01 6.28
CA PHE A 100 -25.47 6.67 5.44
C PHE A 100 -25.95 6.83 3.99
N ASP A 101 -26.46 5.75 3.40
CA ASP A 101 -26.88 5.72 2.00
C ASP A 101 -28.06 4.74 1.82
N THR A 102 -28.61 4.67 0.61
CA THR A 102 -29.60 3.66 0.24
C THR A 102 -28.88 2.36 -0.11
N ILE A 103 -29.38 1.22 0.39
CA ILE A 103 -28.84 -0.10 0.07
C ILE A 103 -29.38 -0.55 -1.29
N PRO A 104 -28.53 -0.89 -2.29
CA PRO A 104 -28.98 -1.42 -3.57
C PRO A 104 -29.80 -2.70 -3.40
N PRO A 105 -30.87 -2.89 -4.20
CA PRO A 105 -31.72 -4.07 -4.13
C PRO A 105 -30.96 -5.40 -4.28
N GLU A 106 -29.92 -5.42 -5.12
CA GLU A 106 -29.08 -6.59 -5.37
C GLU A 106 -28.35 -7.01 -4.10
N VAL A 107 -27.87 -6.03 -3.33
CA VAL A 107 -27.20 -6.29 -2.07
C VAL A 107 -28.18 -6.71 -0.99
N LEU A 108 -29.39 -6.13 -0.95
CA LEU A 108 -30.45 -6.63 -0.06
C LEU A 108 -30.81 -8.08 -0.36
N ARG A 109 -30.91 -8.46 -1.64
CA ARG A 109 -31.15 -9.85 -2.05
C ARG A 109 -30.00 -10.76 -1.68
N LEU A 110 -28.75 -10.31 -1.84
CA LEU A 110 -27.58 -11.07 -1.41
C LEU A 110 -27.58 -11.24 0.11
N TRP A 111 -27.81 -10.15 0.85
CA TRP A 111 -27.95 -10.16 2.30
C TRP A 111 -28.92 -11.25 2.76
N ASP A 112 -30.12 -11.24 2.19
CA ASP A 112 -31.18 -12.17 2.56
C ASP A 112 -30.76 -13.63 2.35
N ARG A 113 -29.93 -13.91 1.34
CA ARG A 113 -29.35 -15.24 1.11
C ARG A 113 -28.21 -15.57 2.07
N VAL A 114 -27.35 -14.61 2.40
CA VAL A 114 -26.11 -14.85 3.16
C VAL A 114 -26.26 -14.72 4.68
N LYS A 115 -27.35 -14.11 5.17
CA LYS A 115 -27.61 -13.98 6.62
C LYS A 115 -27.73 -15.33 7.33
N ASP A 116 -28.22 -16.35 6.63
CA ASP A 116 -28.43 -17.70 7.18
C ASP A 116 -27.21 -18.62 6.95
N ILE A 117 -26.18 -18.13 6.25
CA ILE A 117 -24.99 -18.91 5.86
C ILE A 117 -23.99 -19.09 7.04
N GLY A 118 -24.30 -18.52 8.20
CA GLY A 118 -23.57 -18.80 9.44
C GLY A 118 -22.29 -17.99 9.64
N PHE A 119 -22.17 -16.83 8.98
CA PHE A 119 -21.17 -15.82 9.36
C PHE A 119 -21.34 -15.45 10.84
N ASP A 120 -20.22 -15.26 11.54
CA ASP A 120 -20.26 -14.82 12.93
C ASP A 120 -20.76 -13.38 13.04
N GLU A 121 -20.45 -12.56 12.03
CA GLU A 121 -20.94 -11.18 11.93
C GLU A 121 -21.06 -10.75 10.46
N ILE A 122 -22.08 -9.97 10.15
CA ILE A 122 -22.23 -9.29 8.85
C ILE A 122 -22.17 -7.79 9.10
N GLN A 123 -21.35 -7.11 8.29
CA GLN A 123 -21.04 -5.70 8.46
C GLN A 123 -21.18 -4.93 7.15
N ILE A 124 -21.76 -3.72 7.18
CA ILE A 124 -21.62 -2.73 6.11
C ILE A 124 -20.51 -1.76 6.48
N TRP A 125 -19.47 -1.68 5.66
CA TRP A 125 -18.39 -0.71 5.82
C TRP A 125 -18.66 0.47 4.89
N THR A 126 -18.57 1.67 5.44
CA THR A 126 -18.99 2.92 4.78
C THR A 126 -17.89 3.96 4.81
N THR A 127 -18.07 4.94 3.94
CA THR A 127 -17.09 5.94 3.54
C THR A 127 -17.49 7.32 4.06
N GLU A 128 -18.22 7.36 5.19
CA GLU A 128 -18.67 8.60 5.87
C GLU A 128 -17.56 9.64 6.06
N LYS A 129 -16.31 9.19 6.17
CA LYS A 129 -15.13 10.04 6.40
C LYS A 129 -14.27 10.24 5.15
N THR A 130 -14.60 9.58 4.05
CA THR A 130 -13.76 9.43 2.84
C THR A 130 -14.65 9.58 1.60
N PRO A 131 -14.68 10.74 0.94
CA PRO A 131 -15.56 10.93 -0.20
C PRO A 131 -15.17 10.03 -1.39
N TYR A 132 -16.15 9.63 -2.20
CA TYR A 132 -16.00 8.90 -3.48
C TYR A 132 -15.61 7.42 -3.42
N VAL A 133 -15.84 6.73 -2.31
CA VAL A 133 -15.70 5.27 -2.26
C VAL A 133 -17.06 4.65 -1.95
N ASP A 134 -17.36 3.55 -2.62
CA ASP A 134 -18.61 2.82 -2.45
C ASP A 134 -18.61 2.00 -1.16
N PRO A 135 -19.73 1.98 -0.40
CA PRO A 135 -19.90 1.05 0.72
C PRO A 135 -19.71 -0.41 0.31
N VAL A 136 -19.30 -1.24 1.27
CA VAL A 136 -19.10 -2.67 1.05
C VAL A 136 -19.77 -3.51 2.12
N LEU A 137 -20.30 -4.67 1.73
CA LEU A 137 -20.84 -5.68 2.62
C LEU A 137 -19.75 -6.73 2.89
N VAL A 138 -19.43 -6.94 4.16
CA VAL A 138 -18.38 -7.86 4.62
C VAL A 138 -18.97 -8.86 5.60
N GLY A 139 -18.69 -10.14 5.39
CA GLY A 139 -18.97 -11.21 6.34
C GLY A 139 -17.70 -11.61 7.07
N THR A 140 -17.79 -11.95 8.35
CA THR A 140 -16.67 -12.47 9.14
C THR A 140 -16.95 -13.87 9.65
N LEU A 141 -15.94 -14.73 9.58
CA LEU A 141 -15.99 -16.10 10.09
C LEU A 141 -14.66 -16.37 10.82
N GLY A 142 -14.67 -16.39 12.14
CA GLY A 142 -13.48 -16.38 12.97
C GLY A 142 -12.66 -15.10 12.76
N GLU A 143 -11.39 -15.26 12.39
CA GLU A 143 -10.49 -14.15 12.04
C GLU A 143 -10.59 -13.75 10.56
N ASP A 144 -11.28 -14.56 9.76
CA ASP A 144 -11.33 -14.40 8.32
C ASP A 144 -12.44 -13.45 7.90
N HIS A 145 -12.13 -12.62 6.90
CA HIS A 145 -13.03 -11.63 6.36
C HIS A 145 -13.33 -11.93 4.90
N PHE A 146 -14.60 -11.82 4.51
CA PHE A 146 -15.09 -12.15 3.19
C PHE A 146 -15.81 -10.93 2.61
N LEU A 147 -15.43 -10.53 1.40
CA LEU A 147 -16.12 -9.46 0.68
C LEU A 147 -17.35 -10.05 0.01
N LEU A 148 -18.54 -9.66 0.48
CA LEU A 148 -19.80 -10.21 -0.01
C LEU A 148 -20.35 -9.39 -1.17
N ALA A 149 -20.36 -8.06 -1.04
CA ALA A 149 -20.82 -7.15 -2.10
C ALA A 149 -20.21 -5.75 -1.98
N ARG A 150 -20.29 -4.97 -3.06
CA ARG A 150 -19.90 -3.56 -3.14
C ARG A 150 -21.02 -2.73 -3.73
N TRP A 151 -21.20 -1.50 -3.26
CA TRP A 151 -22.16 -0.57 -3.85
C TRP A 151 -21.60 -0.19 -5.23
N GLY A 152 -22.44 -0.14 -6.25
CA GLY A 152 -22.01 0.19 -7.61
C GLY A 152 -21.34 -0.95 -8.41
N GLU A 153 -21.15 -2.14 -7.86
CA GLU A 153 -20.81 -3.32 -8.67
C GLU A 153 -22.09 -3.96 -9.24
N GLU A 154 -22.49 -3.49 -10.43
CA GLU A 154 -23.11 -4.38 -11.41
C GLU A 154 -22.00 -5.33 -11.93
N SER A 155 -21.84 -6.48 -11.28
CA SER A 155 -20.89 -7.58 -11.61
C SER A 155 -19.39 -7.36 -11.26
N PRO A 156 -18.67 -8.45 -10.88
CA PRO A 156 -17.33 -8.43 -10.25
C PRO A 156 -16.13 -8.01 -11.14
N ASP A 157 -16.34 -7.37 -12.30
CA ASP A 157 -15.28 -7.23 -13.31
C ASP A 157 -14.67 -5.82 -13.47
N THR A 158 -15.11 -4.77 -12.76
CA THR A 158 -14.83 -3.40 -13.25
C THR A 158 -14.15 -2.38 -12.32
N LEU A 159 -13.53 -2.81 -11.23
CA LEU A 159 -12.42 -2.05 -10.64
C LEU A 159 -11.22 -2.96 -10.46
N SER A 160 -10.28 -2.90 -11.42
CA SER A 160 -9.06 -3.71 -11.31
C SER A 160 -8.38 -3.37 -9.98
N PHE A 161 -8.28 -4.35 -9.09
CA PHE A 161 -7.51 -4.30 -7.84
C PHE A 161 -6.13 -3.65 -8.04
N ASN A 162 -5.57 -3.78 -9.25
CA ASN A 162 -4.34 -3.13 -9.71
C ASN A 162 -4.38 -1.59 -9.68
N GLY A 163 -5.53 -0.96 -9.96
CA GLY A 163 -5.71 0.49 -9.88
C GLY A 163 -5.52 1.00 -8.46
N VAL A 164 -6.16 0.35 -7.48
CA VAL A 164 -6.11 0.68 -6.05
C VAL A 164 -4.75 0.33 -5.44
N LEU A 165 -4.16 -0.81 -5.79
CA LEU A 165 -2.79 -1.14 -5.40
C LEU A 165 -1.77 -0.12 -5.92
N SER A 166 -2.00 0.42 -7.13
CA SER A 166 -1.10 1.41 -7.72
C SER A 166 -1.18 2.77 -7.05
N SER A 167 -2.34 3.18 -6.51
CA SER A 167 -2.46 4.43 -5.74
C SER A 167 -1.78 4.30 -4.38
N LEU A 168 -2.00 3.19 -3.66
CA LEU A 168 -1.38 2.95 -2.36
C LEU A 168 0.14 2.82 -2.44
N ARG A 169 0.66 2.15 -3.48
CA ARG A 169 2.11 2.13 -3.71
C ARG A 169 2.66 3.50 -4.07
N ARG A 170 1.90 4.35 -4.78
CA ARG A 170 2.35 5.73 -5.07
C ARG A 170 2.42 6.57 -3.80
N GLU A 171 1.47 6.39 -2.87
CA GLU A 171 1.49 7.07 -1.58
C GLU A 171 2.65 6.58 -0.71
N LYS A 172 2.83 5.27 -0.58
CA LYS A 172 3.97 4.71 0.17
C LYS A 172 5.32 5.12 -0.42
N LEU A 173 5.42 5.16 -1.76
CA LEU A 173 6.63 5.63 -2.44
C LEU A 173 6.84 7.15 -2.24
N LYS A 174 5.77 7.95 -2.16
CA LYS A 174 5.89 9.37 -1.81
C LYS A 174 6.43 9.52 -0.39
N GLU A 175 5.91 8.76 0.58
CA GLU A 175 6.38 8.80 1.97
C GLU A 175 7.85 8.39 2.08
N GLU A 176 8.27 7.31 1.40
CA GLU A 176 9.68 6.89 1.35
C GLU A 176 10.57 7.99 0.74
N VAL A 177 10.15 8.58 -0.39
CA VAL A 177 10.90 9.65 -1.06
C VAL A 177 10.98 10.90 -0.18
N GLU A 178 9.89 11.28 0.49
CA GLU A 178 9.89 12.42 1.41
C GLU A 178 10.78 12.17 2.63
N HIS A 179 10.76 10.96 3.18
CA HIS A 179 11.65 10.56 4.27
C HIS A 179 13.12 10.66 3.86
N ASP A 180 13.47 10.13 2.68
CA ASP A 180 14.84 10.20 2.14
C ASP A 180 15.28 11.64 1.87
N ILE A 181 14.40 12.49 1.30
CA ILE A 181 14.69 13.92 1.11
C ILE A 181 14.97 14.59 2.45
N ARG A 182 14.14 14.32 3.47
CA ARG A 182 14.27 14.92 4.81
C ARG A 182 15.57 14.47 5.48
N TRP A 183 15.91 13.19 5.39
CA TRP A 183 17.15 12.64 5.93
C TRP A 183 18.39 13.22 5.24
N ASN A 184 18.39 13.28 3.91
CA ASN A 184 19.53 13.79 3.15
C ASN A 184 19.70 15.31 3.33
N SER A 185 18.60 16.06 3.48
CA SER A 185 18.64 17.49 3.81
C SER A 185 19.31 17.76 5.16
N ARG A 186 19.06 16.93 6.19
CA ARG A 186 19.71 17.07 7.50
C ARG A 186 21.21 16.86 7.41
N LYS A 187 21.66 15.79 6.75
CA LYS A 187 23.09 15.53 6.53
C LYS A 187 23.77 16.67 5.77
N PHE A 188 23.12 17.20 4.74
CA PHE A 188 23.66 18.30 3.96
C PHE A 188 23.78 19.60 4.78
N SER A 189 22.81 19.89 5.64
CA SER A 189 22.89 21.03 6.56
C SER A 189 24.10 20.95 7.48
N SER A 190 24.40 19.77 8.02
CA SER A 190 25.58 19.56 8.88
C SER A 190 26.91 19.73 8.13
N CYS A 191 26.99 19.31 6.86
CA CYS A 191 28.18 19.56 6.04
C CYS A 191 28.36 21.06 5.72
N LEU A 192 27.26 21.77 5.43
CA LEU A 192 27.31 23.19 5.11
C LEU A 192 27.78 24.05 6.28
N THR A 193 27.37 23.73 7.51
CA THR A 193 27.83 24.45 8.71
C THR A 193 29.33 24.29 8.91
N SER A 194 29.86 23.06 8.74
CA SER A 194 31.30 22.81 8.86
C SER A 194 32.10 23.51 7.76
N PHE A 195 31.58 23.51 6.52
CA PHE A 195 32.19 24.21 5.40
C PHE A 195 32.18 25.75 5.61
N TRP A 196 31.10 26.29 6.18
CA TRP A 196 31.01 27.71 6.55
C TRP A 196 32.07 28.13 7.56
N VAL A 197 32.25 27.35 8.61
CA VAL A 197 33.29 27.60 9.62
C VAL A 197 34.67 27.59 8.96
N TRP A 198 34.94 26.63 8.07
CA TRP A 198 36.21 26.55 7.37
C TRP A 198 36.47 27.76 6.47
N ILE A 199 35.49 28.17 5.65
CA ILE A 199 35.54 29.39 4.83
C ILE A 199 35.84 30.62 5.71
N PHE A 200 35.14 30.78 6.84
CA PHE A 200 35.35 31.92 7.73
C PHE A 200 36.75 31.94 8.33
N THR A 201 37.26 30.79 8.78
CA THR A 201 38.61 30.69 9.34
C THR A 201 39.69 30.98 8.29
N PHE A 202 39.52 30.48 7.07
CA PHE A 202 40.53 30.59 6.01
C PHE A 202 40.52 31.97 5.34
N LEU A 203 39.35 32.47 4.93
CA LEU A 203 39.23 33.77 4.28
C LEU A 203 39.39 34.93 5.27
N GLY A 204 38.93 34.78 6.52
CA GLY A 204 39.14 35.78 7.57
C GLY A 204 40.61 36.01 7.86
N GLY A 205 41.43 34.94 7.84
CA GLY A 205 42.88 35.04 7.98
C GLY A 205 43.54 35.79 6.82
N SER A 206 43.17 35.50 5.57
CA SER A 206 43.75 36.15 4.39
C SER A 206 43.34 37.62 4.23
N LEU A 207 42.09 37.98 4.55
CA LEU A 207 41.59 39.35 4.37
C LEU A 207 42.30 40.38 5.28
N LEU A 208 42.72 39.95 6.47
CA LEU A 208 43.46 40.79 7.41
C LEU A 208 44.81 41.23 6.84
N LEU A 209 45.47 40.39 6.04
CA LEU A 209 46.72 40.77 5.37
C LEU A 209 46.50 41.75 4.20
N SER A 210 45.39 41.66 3.46
CA SER A 210 45.14 42.47 2.27
C SER A 210 44.54 43.85 2.54
N SER A 211 43.86 44.02 3.68
CA SER A 211 43.13 45.27 4.02
C SER A 211 44.02 46.52 4.11
N LYS A 212 45.34 46.37 4.31
CA LYS A 212 46.27 47.50 4.34
C LYS A 212 46.52 48.18 2.98
N LEU A 213 46.17 47.54 1.86
CA LEU A 213 46.48 48.08 0.52
C LEU A 213 45.41 49.01 -0.07
N VAL A 214 44.14 48.91 0.33
CA VAL A 214 43.03 49.54 -0.41
C VAL A 214 42.41 50.74 0.32
N GLY A 215 42.89 51.08 1.53
CA GLY A 215 42.42 52.25 2.28
C GLY A 215 40.95 52.20 2.73
N LEU A 216 40.25 51.07 2.54
CA LEU A 216 38.92 50.85 3.12
C LEU A 216 39.00 50.55 4.62
N SER A 217 37.99 50.99 5.36
CA SER A 217 37.83 50.57 6.75
C SER A 217 37.67 49.05 6.82
N THR A 218 38.39 48.41 7.74
CA THR A 218 38.37 46.95 7.95
C THR A 218 36.95 46.42 8.16
N TRP A 219 36.10 47.19 8.83
CA TRP A 219 34.70 46.89 9.07
C TRP A 219 33.87 46.79 7.79
N THR A 220 34.00 47.77 6.87
CA THR A 220 33.27 47.73 5.61
C THR A 220 33.66 46.55 4.73
N ALA A 221 34.96 46.20 4.71
CA ALA A 221 35.44 45.04 3.97
C ALA A 221 34.90 43.71 4.55
N LEU A 222 34.84 43.58 5.87
CA LEU A 222 34.28 42.41 6.53
C LEU A 222 32.78 42.23 6.25
N VAL A 223 31.98 43.30 6.34
CA VAL A 223 30.54 43.23 6.08
C VAL A 223 30.25 42.82 4.64
N LEU A 224 30.95 43.40 3.66
CA LEU A 224 30.79 43.03 2.25
C LEU A 224 31.22 41.59 1.98
N ALA A 225 32.33 41.14 2.59
CA ALA A 225 32.78 39.75 2.48
C ALA A 225 31.75 38.77 3.07
N CYS A 226 31.14 39.11 4.21
CA CYS A 226 30.06 38.32 4.82
C CYS A 226 28.84 38.23 3.90
N ILE A 227 28.37 39.35 3.35
CA ILE A 227 27.21 39.38 2.44
C ILE A 227 27.48 38.57 1.17
N ALA A 228 28.66 38.76 0.56
CA ALA A 228 29.05 38.03 -0.65
C ALA A 228 29.15 36.51 -0.39
N SER A 229 29.73 36.11 0.75
CA SER A 229 29.82 34.71 1.16
C SER A 229 28.43 34.11 1.41
N SER A 230 27.55 34.80 2.13
CA SER A 230 26.16 34.39 2.34
C SER A 230 25.38 34.24 1.03
N CYS A 231 25.54 35.17 0.09
CA CYS A 231 24.91 35.08 -1.23
C CYS A 231 25.43 33.86 -2.01
N LEU A 232 26.74 33.65 -2.04
CA LEU A 232 27.35 32.53 -2.75
C LEU A 232 26.88 31.19 -2.18
N VAL A 233 26.84 31.05 -0.85
CA VAL A 233 26.37 29.81 -0.22
C VAL A 233 24.88 29.59 -0.47
N TYR A 234 24.06 30.64 -0.43
CA TYR A 234 22.64 30.53 -0.78
C TYR A 234 22.44 30.03 -2.22
N LEU A 235 23.22 30.57 -3.18
CA LEU A 235 23.16 30.15 -4.57
C LEU A 235 23.61 28.69 -4.75
N LEU A 236 24.70 28.28 -4.09
CA LEU A 236 25.17 26.89 -4.11
C LEU A 236 24.15 25.94 -3.49
N TYR A 237 23.55 26.31 -2.35
CA TYR A 237 22.49 25.55 -1.71
C TYR A 237 21.30 25.36 -2.65
N ARG A 238 20.81 26.44 -3.26
CA ARG A 238 19.70 26.40 -4.21
C ARG A 238 20.00 25.53 -5.42
N PHE A 239 21.19 25.65 -5.99
CA PHE A 239 21.63 24.84 -7.13
C PHE A 239 21.71 23.35 -6.78
N MET A 240 22.31 23.02 -5.63
CA MET A 240 22.40 21.65 -5.14
C MET A 240 21.03 21.04 -4.87
N TYR A 241 20.13 21.79 -4.22
CA TYR A 241 18.76 21.36 -3.95
C TYR A 241 18.01 21.03 -5.25
N GLN A 242 18.09 21.89 -6.26
CA GLN A 242 17.49 21.64 -7.57
C GLN A 242 18.09 20.43 -8.29
N ARG A 243 19.40 20.21 -8.17
CA ARG A 243 20.07 19.05 -8.79
C ARG A 243 19.72 17.74 -8.09
N LEU A 244 19.70 17.74 -6.76
CA LEU A 244 19.40 16.57 -5.94
C LEU A 244 17.96 16.09 -6.15
N THR A 245 16.99 17.01 -6.14
CA THR A 245 15.58 16.70 -6.41
C THR A 245 15.38 16.11 -7.80
N LYS A 246 16.04 16.66 -8.84
CA LYS A 246 16.01 16.09 -10.19
C LYS A 246 16.60 14.68 -10.25
N LEU A 247 17.70 14.41 -9.55
CA LEU A 247 18.33 13.09 -9.51
C LEU A 247 17.46 12.06 -8.78
N LEU A 248 16.91 12.42 -7.63
CA LEU A 248 16.00 11.56 -6.87
C LEU A 248 14.75 11.21 -7.70
N TYR A 249 14.18 12.20 -8.38
CA TYR A 249 13.03 11.97 -9.26
C TYR A 249 13.37 11.04 -10.43
N ARG A 250 14.55 11.20 -11.05
CA ARG A 250 15.02 10.30 -12.12
C ARG A 250 15.21 8.87 -11.62
N ASN A 251 15.82 8.69 -10.44
CA ASN A 251 16.03 7.37 -9.86
C ASN A 251 14.71 6.70 -9.47
N ALA A 252 13.79 7.44 -8.85
CA ALA A 252 12.45 6.93 -8.54
C ALA A 252 11.73 6.46 -9.81
N ARG A 253 11.77 7.27 -10.89
CA ARG A 253 11.19 6.90 -12.18
C ARG A 253 11.84 5.66 -12.80
N LYS A 254 13.16 5.51 -12.65
CA LYS A 254 13.89 4.32 -13.13
C LYS A 254 13.46 3.07 -12.34
N LYS A 255 13.38 3.16 -11.01
CA LYS A 255 12.94 2.09 -10.12
C LYS A 255 11.49 1.63 -10.43
N ILE A 256 10.59 2.58 -10.72
CA ILE A 256 9.22 2.28 -11.17
C ILE A 256 9.19 1.57 -12.54
N ARG A 257 10.11 1.92 -13.44
CA ARG A 257 10.22 1.26 -14.75
C ARG A 257 10.81 -0.14 -14.63
N GLU A 258 11.79 -0.33 -13.76
CA GLU A 258 12.51 -1.60 -13.53
C GLU A 258 11.73 -2.59 -12.67
N SER A 259 10.79 -2.15 -11.82
CA SER A 259 9.96 -3.03 -10.97
C SER A 259 8.95 -3.91 -11.73
N GLY A 260 9.14 -4.10 -13.05
CA GLY A 260 8.38 -5.05 -13.87
C GLY A 260 6.92 -4.68 -14.12
N PHE A 261 6.45 -3.54 -13.60
CA PHE A 261 5.04 -3.16 -13.65
C PHE A 261 4.54 -2.94 -15.10
N TYR A 262 5.40 -2.42 -15.98
CA TYR A 262 5.08 -2.30 -17.40
C TYR A 262 4.94 -3.66 -18.08
N GLN A 263 5.83 -4.62 -17.77
CA GLN A 263 5.75 -5.98 -18.33
C GLN A 263 4.56 -6.77 -17.79
N ALA A 264 4.23 -6.62 -16.50
CA ALA A 264 3.04 -7.24 -15.90
C ALA A 264 1.74 -6.70 -16.50
N SER A 265 1.63 -5.37 -16.68
CA SER A 265 0.44 -4.77 -17.30
C SER A 265 0.31 -5.12 -18.79
N GLN A 266 1.42 -5.25 -19.52
CA GLN A 266 1.43 -5.66 -20.93
C GLN A 266 1.02 -7.13 -21.09
N ARG A 267 1.49 -8.03 -20.22
CA ARG A 267 1.10 -9.45 -20.24
C ARG A 267 -0.38 -9.66 -19.93
N LEU A 268 -0.95 -8.86 -19.02
CA LEU A 268 -2.37 -8.92 -18.70
C LEU A 268 -3.24 -8.33 -19.83
N ARG A 269 -2.80 -7.23 -20.45
CA ARG A 269 -3.49 -6.66 -21.62
C ARG A 269 -3.53 -7.64 -22.79
N ASN A 270 -2.45 -8.37 -23.05
CA ASN A 270 -2.40 -9.35 -24.13
C ASN A 270 -3.24 -10.62 -23.85
N ARG A 271 -3.69 -10.87 -22.62
CA ARG A 271 -4.59 -11.98 -22.27
C ARG A 271 -6.07 -11.64 -22.41
N VAL A 272 -6.44 -10.35 -22.41
CA VAL A 272 -7.83 -9.90 -22.54
C VAL A 272 -8.24 -9.79 -24.02
N VAL A 273 -7.26 -9.79 -24.93
CA VAL A 273 -7.48 -9.67 -26.39
C VAL A 273 -7.40 -11.05 -27.10
N SER A 274 -7.18 -12.13 -26.35
CA SER A 274 -7.16 -13.52 -26.83
C SER A 274 -8.33 -14.31 -26.27
#